data_AF-A0A2E0JU02-F1
#
_entry.id   AF-A0A2E0JU02-F1
#
_cell.length_a   1.000
_cell.length_b   1.000
_cell.length_c   1.000
_cell.angle_alpha   90.00
_cell.angle_beta   90.00
_cell.angle_gamma   90.00
#
_symmetry.space_group_name_H-M   'P 1'
#
loop_
_entity.id
_entity.type
_entity.pdbx_description
1 polymer ?
#
loop_
_entity_poly.entity_id
_entity_poly.type
_entity_poly.pdbx_seq_one_letter_code
_entity_poly.pdbx_strand_id
1 'polypeptide(L)'
;MNNDRENSNYFDLNFVESERLPKSFVVDFTDITCDGIEKVRITIDGIQIGDVIDDNSYENDFYRYHDVFHYTFATMLDWSPCTRAMLGRKRKSIPIIDVCEDGARATITEEAISLMLFSEAKRTDLFENKEVSKTLLKIIKQMTEPFEVRSKTESQWENAILKGYELFKCLVSNRGGKIKFYKENRTAIYLG
;
A
#
# COMPACT_ATOMS: atom_id res chain seq x y z
N MET A 1 7.43 15.11 -26.49
CA MET A 1 8.72 14.39 -26.39
C MET A 1 9.24 14.53 -24.97
N ASN A 2 9.73 13.43 -24.40
CA ASN A 2 10.21 13.23 -23.01
C ASN A 2 9.18 12.79 -21.95
N ASN A 3 8.37 11.76 -22.22
CA ASN A 3 7.74 10.97 -21.15
C ASN A 3 8.52 9.66 -20.85
N ASP A 4 9.57 9.37 -21.61
CA ASP A 4 10.30 8.09 -21.53
C ASP A 4 11.46 8.07 -20.52
N ARG A 5 11.83 9.22 -19.91
CA ARG A 5 12.96 9.29 -18.98
C ARG A 5 12.62 8.94 -17.52
N GLU A 6 11.34 8.96 -17.13
CA GLU A 6 10.94 8.55 -15.77
C GLU A 6 10.64 7.04 -15.66
N ASN A 7 10.40 6.35 -16.78
CA ASN A 7 10.08 4.92 -16.84
C ASN A 7 11.29 3.97 -16.60
N SER A 8 12.50 4.50 -16.39
CA SER A 8 13.73 3.68 -16.23
C SER A 8 13.97 3.17 -14.80
N ASN A 9 13.10 3.46 -13.82
CA ASN A 9 13.37 3.24 -12.40
C ASN A 9 12.35 2.31 -11.69
N TYR A 10 11.74 1.37 -12.43
CA TYR A 10 10.97 0.31 -11.77
C TYR A 10 11.88 -0.81 -11.28
N PHE A 11 11.70 -1.21 -10.02
CA PHE A 11 12.44 -2.29 -9.37
C PHE A 11 12.19 -3.66 -10.02
N ASP A 12 11.07 -3.83 -10.73
CA ASP A 12 10.71 -5.06 -11.41
C ASP A 12 10.84 -5.03 -12.94
N LEU A 13 11.45 -3.99 -13.52
CA LEU A 13 11.54 -3.81 -14.97
C LEU A 13 12.13 -5.02 -15.71
N ASN A 14 13.13 -5.68 -15.10
CA ASN A 14 13.84 -6.80 -15.71
C ASN A 14 13.24 -8.18 -15.41
N PHE A 15 12.12 -8.25 -14.69
CA PHE A 15 11.45 -9.51 -14.36
C PHE A 15 10.44 -9.90 -15.44
N VAL A 16 10.02 -11.17 -15.43
CA VAL A 16 8.95 -11.64 -16.30
C VAL A 16 7.62 -10.98 -15.93
N GLU A 17 6.70 -10.85 -16.88
CA GLU A 17 5.42 -10.16 -16.68
C GLU A 17 4.62 -10.72 -15.49
N SER A 18 4.74 -12.02 -15.22
CA SER A 18 4.07 -12.65 -14.08
C SER A 18 4.57 -12.18 -12.71
N GLU A 19 5.76 -11.57 -12.64
CA GLU A 19 6.42 -11.10 -11.41
C GLU A 19 6.53 -9.56 -11.35
N ARG A 20 5.99 -8.87 -12.35
CA ARG A 20 5.85 -7.41 -12.34
C ARG A 20 4.55 -7.02 -11.65
N LEU A 21 4.59 -5.92 -10.90
CA LEU A 21 3.36 -5.26 -10.46
C LEU A 21 2.59 -4.76 -11.69
N PRO A 22 1.25 -4.94 -11.75
CA PRO A 22 0.45 -4.48 -12.86
C PRO A 22 0.60 -2.97 -13.10
N LYS A 23 0.55 -2.56 -14.37
CA LYS A 23 0.57 -1.14 -14.75
C LYS A 23 -0.62 -0.36 -14.17
N SER A 24 -1.76 -1.02 -14.05
CA SER A 24 -2.94 -0.51 -13.36
C SER A 24 -3.78 -1.67 -12.85
N PHE A 25 -4.51 -1.44 -11.76
CA PHE A 25 -5.47 -2.40 -11.20
C PHE A 25 -6.56 -1.64 -10.43
N VAL A 26 -7.74 -2.25 -10.32
CA VAL A 26 -8.86 -1.71 -9.52
C VAL A 26 -9.04 -2.57 -8.29
N VAL A 27 -9.04 -1.95 -7.13
CA VAL A 27 -9.33 -2.59 -5.85
C VAL A 27 -10.73 -2.16 -5.40
N ASP A 28 -11.57 -3.12 -5.08
CA ASP A 28 -12.90 -2.91 -4.52
C ASP A 28 -12.90 -3.31 -3.04
N PHE A 29 -13.22 -2.36 -2.18
CA PHE A 29 -13.43 -2.56 -0.75
C PHE A 29 -14.93 -2.64 -0.49
N THR A 30 -15.43 -3.83 -0.22
CA THR A 30 -16.85 -4.07 0.03
C THR A 30 -17.08 -4.34 1.52
N ASP A 31 -17.82 -3.45 2.19
CA ASP A 31 -18.26 -3.67 3.56
C ASP A 31 -19.21 -4.88 3.62
N ILE A 32 -18.94 -5.76 4.58
CA ILE A 32 -19.77 -6.90 4.92
C ILE A 32 -19.89 -7.01 6.43
N THR A 33 -21.00 -7.59 6.89
CA THR A 33 -21.17 -7.91 8.31
C THR A 33 -21.25 -9.41 8.46
N CYS A 34 -20.37 -9.96 9.30
CA CYS A 34 -20.36 -11.39 9.64
C CYS A 34 -20.46 -11.51 11.16
N ASP A 35 -21.47 -12.24 11.65
CA ASP A 35 -21.70 -12.45 13.08
C ASP A 35 -21.75 -11.15 13.92
N GLY A 36 -22.29 -10.08 13.31
CA GLY A 36 -22.38 -8.75 13.95
C GLY A 36 -21.09 -7.93 13.94
N ILE A 37 -20.00 -8.46 13.35
CA ILE A 37 -18.72 -7.77 13.21
C ILE A 37 -18.63 -7.13 11.82
N GLU A 38 -18.35 -5.83 11.76
CA GLU A 38 -18.07 -5.12 10.50
C GLU A 38 -16.71 -5.59 9.96
N LYS A 39 -16.70 -6.03 8.70
CA LYS A 39 -15.52 -6.47 7.99
C LYS A 39 -15.50 -5.88 6.59
N VAL A 40 -14.34 -5.92 5.95
CA VAL A 40 -14.20 -5.58 4.53
C VAL A 40 -13.74 -6.79 3.74
N ARG A 41 -14.40 -7.04 2.61
CA ARG A 41 -13.92 -7.95 1.57
C ARG A 41 -13.19 -7.11 0.53
N ILE A 42 -11.99 -7.52 0.17
CA ILE A 42 -11.20 -6.86 -0.86
C ILE A 42 -11.19 -7.73 -2.11
N THR A 43 -11.49 -7.13 -3.26
CA THR A 43 -11.36 -7.79 -4.56
C THR A 43 -10.55 -6.95 -5.53
N ILE A 44 -9.79 -7.61 -6.40
CA ILE A 44 -9.05 -6.98 -7.49
C ILE A 44 -9.54 -7.58 -8.79
N ASP A 45 -10.06 -6.72 -9.66
CA ASP A 45 -10.73 -7.13 -10.91
C ASP A 45 -11.78 -8.24 -10.72
N GLY A 46 -12.50 -8.19 -9.58
CA GLY A 46 -13.56 -9.14 -9.21
C GLY A 46 -13.11 -10.43 -8.53
N ILE A 47 -11.80 -10.62 -8.36
CA ILE A 47 -11.23 -11.78 -7.66
C ILE A 47 -10.91 -11.37 -6.22
N GLN A 48 -11.40 -12.12 -5.23
CA GLN A 48 -11.04 -11.85 -3.84
C GLN A 48 -9.54 -12.06 -3.63
N ILE A 49 -8.92 -11.10 -2.97
CA ILE A 49 -7.51 -11.13 -2.61
C ILE A 49 -7.40 -11.11 -1.10
N GLY A 50 -6.62 -12.03 -0.55
CA GLY A 50 -6.46 -12.19 0.89
C GLY A 50 -7.74 -12.64 1.61
N ASP A 51 -7.69 -12.52 2.93
CA ASP A 51 -8.82 -12.83 3.81
C ASP A 51 -9.76 -11.62 3.94
N VAL A 52 -10.95 -11.87 4.49
CA VAL A 52 -11.85 -10.80 4.91
C VAL A 52 -11.29 -10.16 6.18
N ILE A 53 -11.17 -8.84 6.21
CA ILE A 53 -10.45 -8.10 7.26
C ILE A 53 -11.44 -7.40 8.18
N ASP A 54 -11.24 -7.52 9.49
CA ASP A 54 -11.90 -6.70 10.50
C ASP A 54 -10.88 -5.76 11.18
N ASP A 55 -11.35 -4.91 12.08
CA ASP A 55 -10.49 -3.88 12.69
C ASP A 55 -9.43 -4.47 13.65
N ASN A 56 -9.58 -5.72 14.10
CA ASN A 56 -8.73 -6.33 15.14
C ASN A 56 -8.50 -5.43 16.37
N SER A 57 -9.53 -4.67 16.76
CA SER A 57 -9.46 -3.63 17.79
C SER A 57 -10.69 -3.70 18.71
N TYR A 58 -10.55 -3.19 19.93
CA TYR A 58 -11.68 -3.05 20.87
C TYR A 58 -12.66 -1.95 20.44
N GLU A 59 -12.19 -1.01 19.63
CA GLU A 59 -12.95 0.14 19.13
C GLU A 59 -13.05 0.05 17.60
N ASN A 60 -14.16 0.56 17.05
CA ASN A 60 -14.31 0.69 15.59
C ASN A 60 -13.44 1.86 15.12
N ASP A 61 -12.21 1.55 14.71
CA ASP A 61 -11.24 2.51 14.22
C ASP A 61 -11.04 2.44 12.70
N PHE A 62 -11.80 1.57 12.03
CA PHE A 62 -11.76 1.35 10.59
C PHE A 62 -10.43 0.80 10.08
N TYR A 63 -9.61 0.20 10.95
CA TYR A 63 -8.36 -0.45 10.56
C TYR A 63 -8.58 -1.55 9.51
N ARG A 64 -9.80 -2.09 9.38
CA ARG A 64 -10.15 -3.00 8.28
C ARG A 64 -9.81 -2.50 6.87
N TYR A 65 -9.75 -1.17 6.64
CA TYR A 65 -9.35 -0.62 5.33
C TYR A 65 -7.84 -0.41 5.14
N HIS A 66 -6.98 -0.82 6.08
CA HIS A 66 -5.54 -0.52 6.06
C HIS A 66 -4.81 -1.00 4.80
N ASP A 67 -5.30 -2.06 4.14
CA ASP A 67 -4.73 -2.57 2.88
C ASP A 67 -4.59 -1.51 1.78
N VAL A 68 -5.37 -0.42 1.84
CA VAL A 68 -5.20 0.73 0.94
C VAL A 68 -3.77 1.30 0.97
N PHE A 69 -3.08 1.22 2.11
CA PHE A 69 -1.69 1.69 2.23
C PHE A 69 -0.73 0.82 1.41
N HIS A 70 -0.89 -0.51 1.45
CA HIS A 70 -0.07 -1.44 0.67
C HIS A 70 -0.18 -1.19 -0.82
N TYR A 71 -1.41 -1.08 -1.34
CA TYR A 71 -1.63 -0.79 -2.76
C TYR A 71 -1.11 0.60 -3.16
N THR A 72 -1.19 1.57 -2.25
CA THR A 72 -0.63 2.90 -2.47
C THR A 72 0.90 2.86 -2.53
N PHE A 73 1.57 2.14 -1.63
CA PHE A 73 3.04 1.98 -1.65
C PHE A 73 3.51 1.23 -2.91
N ALA A 74 2.81 0.15 -3.29
CA ALA A 74 3.07 -0.58 -4.52
C ALA A 74 3.04 0.34 -5.75
N THR A 75 2.08 1.26 -5.79
CA THR A 75 1.87 2.16 -6.93
C THR A 75 2.82 3.35 -6.93
N MET A 76 2.99 4.00 -5.77
CA MET A 76 3.69 5.28 -5.67
C MET A 76 5.17 5.12 -5.38
N LEU A 77 5.58 4.07 -4.67
CA LEU A 77 6.97 3.78 -4.35
C LEU A 77 7.57 2.69 -5.24
N ASP A 78 6.72 1.96 -5.98
CA ASP A 78 7.08 0.72 -6.69
C ASP A 78 7.54 -0.41 -5.75
N TRP A 79 7.19 -0.31 -4.47
CA TRP A 79 7.57 -1.25 -3.44
C TRP A 79 6.40 -1.51 -2.50
N SER A 80 6.03 -2.78 -2.39
CA SER A 80 5.10 -3.31 -1.40
C SER A 80 5.22 -4.84 -1.45
N PRO A 81 6.05 -5.46 -0.60
CA PRO A 81 6.06 -6.91 -0.42
C PRO A 81 4.66 -7.46 -0.11
N CYS A 82 3.82 -6.75 0.65
CA CYS A 82 2.44 -7.15 0.94
C CYS A 82 1.62 -7.24 -0.35
N THR A 83 1.60 -6.19 -1.17
CA THR A 83 0.86 -6.18 -2.44
C THR A 83 1.39 -7.23 -3.41
N ARG A 84 2.72 -7.44 -3.47
CA ARG A 84 3.30 -8.51 -4.31
C ARG A 84 2.82 -9.88 -3.87
N ALA A 85 2.77 -10.15 -2.57
CA ALA A 85 2.25 -11.42 -2.05
C ALA A 85 0.77 -11.58 -2.37
N MET A 86 -0.05 -10.56 -2.08
CA MET A 86 -1.48 -10.51 -2.34
C MET A 86 -1.83 -10.77 -3.81
N LEU A 87 -1.09 -10.15 -4.73
CA LEU A 87 -1.30 -10.30 -6.18
C LEU A 87 -0.62 -11.52 -6.80
N GLY A 88 0.11 -12.33 -6.01
CA GLY A 88 0.91 -13.43 -6.55
C GLY A 88 2.05 -12.99 -7.47
N ARG A 89 2.61 -11.78 -7.25
CA ARG A 89 3.66 -11.11 -8.04
C ARG A 89 5.02 -11.06 -7.34
N LYS A 90 5.29 -12.00 -6.43
CA LYS A 90 6.64 -12.14 -5.85
C LYS A 90 7.64 -12.51 -6.95
N ARG A 91 8.84 -11.95 -6.89
CA ARG A 91 9.93 -12.09 -7.87
C ARG A 91 10.74 -13.37 -7.63
N LYS A 92 10.09 -14.52 -7.82
CA LYS A 92 10.63 -15.86 -7.54
C LYS A 92 11.70 -16.30 -8.54
N SER A 93 11.78 -15.70 -9.72
CA SER A 93 12.80 -16.02 -10.71
C SER A 93 14.22 -15.72 -10.24
N ILE A 94 14.37 -14.80 -9.26
CA ILE A 94 15.64 -14.49 -8.60
C ILE A 94 15.49 -14.80 -7.10
N PRO A 95 15.96 -15.97 -6.63
CA PRO A 95 15.68 -16.44 -5.26
C PRO A 95 16.08 -15.47 -4.15
N ILE A 96 17.19 -14.75 -4.31
CA ILE A 96 17.63 -13.77 -3.30
C ILE A 96 16.67 -12.58 -3.18
N ILE A 97 16.03 -12.16 -4.28
CA ILE A 97 15.03 -11.08 -4.26
C ILE A 97 13.73 -11.57 -3.61
N ASP A 98 13.28 -12.78 -3.95
CA ASP A 98 12.09 -13.39 -3.32
C ASP A 98 12.23 -13.50 -1.78
N VAL A 99 13.45 -13.80 -1.30
CA VAL A 99 13.75 -13.93 0.13
C VAL A 99 13.95 -12.58 0.81
N CYS A 100 14.67 -11.65 0.19
CA CYS A 100 15.08 -10.40 0.83
C CYS A 100 14.08 -9.25 0.63
N GLU A 101 13.60 -9.04 -0.60
CA GLU A 101 12.77 -7.89 -0.96
C GLU A 101 11.26 -8.22 -0.90
N ASP A 102 10.90 -9.44 -1.27
CA ASP A 102 9.49 -9.89 -1.27
C ASP A 102 9.20 -10.86 -0.11
N GLY A 103 10.18 -11.10 0.76
CA GLY A 103 10.10 -12.10 1.82
C GLY A 103 9.49 -11.59 3.13
N ALA A 104 9.54 -12.45 4.15
CA ALA A 104 8.88 -12.19 5.43
C ALA A 104 9.39 -10.91 6.12
N ARG A 105 10.71 -10.64 6.11
CA ARG A 105 11.25 -9.45 6.77
C ARG A 105 10.75 -8.16 6.12
N ALA A 106 10.68 -8.13 4.79
CA ALA A 106 10.17 -6.98 4.06
C ALA A 106 8.67 -6.77 4.32
N THR A 107 7.89 -7.86 4.27
CA THR A 107 6.45 -7.86 4.56
C THR A 107 6.18 -7.33 5.97
N ILE A 108 6.81 -7.91 7.00
CA ILE A 108 6.67 -7.47 8.40
C ILE A 108 7.08 -6.00 8.58
N THR A 109 8.12 -5.55 7.86
CA THR A 109 8.54 -4.14 7.92
C THR A 109 7.47 -3.21 7.35
N GLU A 110 6.86 -3.58 6.22
CA GLU A 110 5.78 -2.81 5.62
C GLU A 110 4.54 -2.76 6.55
N GLU A 111 4.14 -3.90 7.13
CA GLU A 111 3.06 -3.96 8.12
C GLU A 111 3.31 -3.07 9.34
N ALA A 112 4.53 -3.12 9.87
CA ALA A 112 4.91 -2.27 10.99
C ALA A 112 4.86 -0.77 10.63
N ILE A 113 5.23 -0.40 9.39
CA ILE A 113 5.08 0.96 8.88
C ILE A 113 3.60 1.35 8.83
N SER A 114 2.72 0.51 8.27
CA SER A 114 1.27 0.76 8.24
C SER A 114 0.71 0.97 9.64
N LEU A 115 1.08 0.14 10.62
CA LEU A 115 0.66 0.27 12.03
C LEU A 115 1.15 1.57 12.68
N MET A 116 2.42 1.94 12.50
CA MET A 116 2.96 3.19 13.04
C MET A 116 2.26 4.41 12.44
N LEU A 117 2.04 4.39 11.13
CA LEU A 117 1.31 5.44 10.42
C LEU A 117 -0.09 5.58 10.99
N PHE A 118 -0.80 4.47 11.17
CA PHE A 118 -2.15 4.47 11.71
C PHE A 118 -2.21 5.01 13.14
N SER A 119 -1.25 4.63 13.98
CA SER A 119 -1.12 5.16 15.34
C SER A 119 -0.83 6.66 15.36
N GLU A 120 -0.04 7.18 14.41
CA GLU A 120 0.22 8.62 14.30
C GLU A 120 -1.01 9.36 13.77
N ALA A 121 -1.66 8.81 12.76
CA ALA A 121 -2.85 9.36 12.13
C ALA A 121 -3.99 9.59 13.11
N LYS A 122 -4.22 8.65 14.04
CA LYS A 122 -5.21 8.82 15.13
C LYS A 122 -4.94 10.05 15.99
N ARG A 123 -3.67 10.44 16.16
CA ARG A 123 -3.27 11.63 16.93
C ARG A 123 -3.28 12.92 16.11
N THR A 124 -3.28 12.80 14.78
CA THR A 124 -3.16 13.94 13.86
C THR A 124 -4.43 14.23 13.07
N ASP A 125 -5.55 13.56 13.39
CA ASP A 125 -6.81 13.65 12.63
C ASP A 125 -6.63 13.18 11.18
N LEU A 126 -6.04 11.98 11.03
CA LEU A 126 -5.78 11.34 9.73
C LEU A 126 -4.98 12.23 8.75
N PHE A 127 -4.00 12.95 9.29
CA PHE A 127 -3.16 13.92 8.57
C PHE A 127 -3.97 15.04 7.87
N GLU A 128 -5.14 15.41 8.38
CA GLU A 128 -5.89 16.55 7.85
C GLU A 128 -5.08 17.84 7.95
N ASN A 129 -4.73 18.40 6.78
CA ASN A 129 -3.91 19.61 6.62
C ASN A 129 -2.57 19.56 7.36
N LYS A 130 -2.00 18.36 7.55
CA LYS A 130 -0.74 18.15 8.28
C LYS A 130 0.26 17.37 7.44
N GLU A 131 1.51 17.79 7.54
CA GLU A 131 2.67 17.05 7.03
C GLU A 131 2.91 15.80 7.88
N VAL A 132 3.59 14.81 7.30
CA VAL A 132 4.03 13.63 8.05
C VAL A 132 5.20 14.05 8.94
N SER A 133 5.22 13.61 10.20
CA SER A 133 6.31 13.97 11.11
C SER A 133 7.68 13.59 10.53
N LYS A 134 8.62 14.54 10.53
CA LYS A 134 10.01 14.28 10.13
C LYS A 134 10.65 13.15 10.93
N THR A 135 10.26 12.96 12.18
CA THR A 135 10.74 11.85 13.01
C THR A 135 10.24 10.52 12.47
N LEU A 136 8.96 10.43 12.11
CA LEU A 136 8.37 9.23 11.52
C LEU A 136 9.01 8.91 10.16
N LEU A 137 9.16 9.91 9.29
CA LEU A 137 9.82 9.72 7.99
C LEU A 137 11.25 9.16 8.15
N LYS A 138 12.02 9.67 9.12
CA LYS A 138 13.36 9.13 9.44
C LYS A 138 13.32 7.69 9.92
N ILE A 139 12.35 7.33 10.77
CA ILE A 139 12.16 5.96 11.23
C ILE A 139 11.84 5.04 10.06
N ILE A 140 10.91 5.44 9.18
CA ILE A 140 10.56 4.69 7.96
C ILE A 140 11.79 4.50 7.09
N LYS A 141 12.60 5.55 6.88
CA LYS A 141 13.87 5.46 6.14
C LYS A 141 14.85 4.46 6.76
N GLN A 142 15.00 4.46 8.09
CA GLN A 142 15.87 3.51 8.79
C GLN A 142 15.37 2.07 8.68
N MET A 143 14.05 1.85 8.85
CA MET A 143 13.44 0.53 8.72
C MET A 143 13.56 -0.04 7.32
N THR A 144 13.53 0.84 6.31
CA THR A 144 13.57 0.45 4.90
C THR A 144 14.96 0.41 4.27
N GLU A 145 15.99 0.83 5.01
CA GLU A 145 17.39 0.82 4.57
C GLU A 145 17.89 -0.54 4.03
N PRO A 146 17.45 -1.70 4.57
CA PRO A 146 17.91 -2.98 4.05
C PRO A 146 17.31 -3.39 2.70
N PHE A 147 16.31 -2.65 2.19
CA PHE A 147 15.52 -3.02 1.00
C PHE A 147 15.78 -2.05 -0.16
N GLU A 148 15.36 -2.42 -1.37
CA GLU A 148 15.53 -1.60 -2.58
C GLU A 148 14.82 -0.22 -2.49
N VAL A 149 13.74 -0.16 -1.70
CA VAL A 149 12.98 1.07 -1.44
C VAL A 149 13.77 2.13 -0.65
N ARG A 150 14.96 1.79 -0.13
CA ARG A 150 15.90 2.77 0.44
C ARG A 150 16.24 3.90 -0.54
N SER A 151 16.13 3.64 -1.85
CA SER A 151 16.36 4.65 -2.88
C SER A 151 15.27 5.74 -2.92
N LYS A 152 14.10 5.52 -2.29
CA LYS A 152 13.00 6.49 -2.26
C LYS A 152 13.27 7.57 -1.22
N THR A 153 13.06 8.83 -1.58
CA THR A 153 13.29 9.99 -0.70
C THR A 153 12.20 10.10 0.36
N GLU A 154 12.47 10.85 1.44
CA GLU A 154 11.45 11.18 2.45
C GLU A 154 10.22 11.85 1.82
N SER A 155 10.41 12.73 0.83
CA SER A 155 9.30 13.36 0.11
C SER A 155 8.47 12.37 -0.72
N GLN A 156 9.11 11.36 -1.34
CA GLN A 156 8.36 10.31 -2.04
C GLN A 156 7.53 9.47 -1.07
N TRP A 157 8.07 9.15 0.11
CA TRP A 157 7.35 8.48 1.18
C TRP A 157 6.18 9.33 1.70
N GLU A 158 6.42 10.60 2.00
CA GLU A 158 5.39 11.52 2.45
C GLU A 158 4.24 11.62 1.46
N ASN A 159 4.53 11.81 0.16
CA ASN A 159 3.52 11.83 -0.88
C ASN A 159 2.68 10.54 -0.92
N ALA A 160 3.32 9.37 -0.78
CA ALA A 160 2.63 8.09 -0.77
C ALA A 160 1.75 7.91 0.47
N ILE A 161 2.22 8.35 1.64
CA ILE A 161 1.49 8.30 2.90
C ILE A 161 0.25 9.20 2.84
N LEU A 162 0.43 10.47 2.45
CA LEU A 162 -0.66 11.44 2.35
C LEU A 162 -1.71 10.97 1.36
N LYS A 163 -1.29 10.40 0.21
CA LYS A 163 -2.23 9.82 -0.75
C LYS A 163 -2.98 8.61 -0.19
N GLY A 164 -2.30 7.74 0.55
CA GLY A 164 -2.93 6.61 1.22
C GLY A 164 -4.02 7.06 2.19
N TYR A 165 -3.76 8.11 2.98
CA TYR A 165 -4.75 8.66 3.91
C TYR A 165 -5.89 9.42 3.22
N GLU A 166 -5.64 10.09 2.10
CA GLU A 166 -6.68 10.66 1.25
C GLU A 166 -7.69 9.55 0.84
N LEU A 167 -7.18 8.43 0.32
CA LEU A 167 -7.99 7.30 -0.11
C LEU A 167 -8.67 6.59 1.07
N PHE A 168 -7.95 6.37 2.17
CA PHE A 168 -8.51 5.79 3.40
C PHE A 168 -9.71 6.58 3.90
N LYS A 169 -9.63 7.92 3.93
CA LYS A 169 -10.76 8.79 4.30
C LYS A 169 -11.94 8.63 3.36
N CYS A 170 -11.71 8.48 2.05
CA CYS A 170 -12.79 8.19 1.10
C CYS A 170 -13.47 6.85 1.43
N LEU A 171 -12.71 5.79 1.72
CA LEU A 171 -13.26 4.49 2.09
C LEU A 171 -14.09 4.55 3.36
N VAL A 172 -13.58 5.19 4.42
CA VAL A 172 -14.30 5.36 5.69
C VAL A 172 -15.59 6.14 5.49
N SER A 173 -15.54 7.26 4.77
CA SER A 173 -16.70 8.13 4.56
C SER A 173 -17.82 7.47 3.75
N ASN A 174 -17.46 6.55 2.85
CA ASN A 174 -18.40 5.88 1.95
C ASN A 174 -18.70 4.42 2.35
N ARG A 175 -18.12 3.93 3.46
CA ARG A 175 -18.24 2.53 3.91
C ARG A 175 -17.82 1.52 2.83
N GLY A 176 -16.64 1.77 2.26
CA GLY A 176 -16.06 1.00 1.15
C GLY A 176 -15.92 1.83 -0.13
N GLY A 177 -15.80 1.14 -1.26
CA GLY A 177 -15.74 1.72 -2.59
C GLY A 177 -14.57 1.21 -3.44
N LYS A 178 -14.49 1.67 -4.68
CA LYS A 178 -13.46 1.27 -5.64
C LYS A 178 -12.34 2.30 -5.74
N ILE A 179 -11.11 1.81 -5.82
CA ILE A 179 -9.92 2.64 -6.06
C ILE A 179 -9.18 2.09 -7.26
N LYS A 180 -8.82 2.96 -8.21
CA LYS A 180 -7.97 2.60 -9.34
C LYS A 180 -6.57 3.14 -9.17
N PHE A 181 -5.60 2.24 -9.25
CA PHE A 181 -4.18 2.53 -9.14
C PHE A 181 -3.52 2.53 -10.51
N TYR A 182 -2.63 3.49 -10.75
CA TYR A 182 -1.87 3.66 -12.00
C TYR A 182 -0.38 3.80 -11.70
N LYS A 183 0.39 2.73 -11.94
CA LYS A 183 1.84 2.69 -11.70
C LYS A 183 2.63 3.62 -12.63
N GLU A 184 2.19 3.78 -13.88
CA GLU A 184 2.87 4.61 -14.89
C GLU A 184 3.05 6.06 -14.42
N ASN A 185 1.98 6.66 -13.85
CA ASN A 185 2.00 8.04 -13.40
C ASN A 185 2.09 8.18 -11.87
N ARG A 186 2.27 7.06 -11.15
CA ARG A 186 2.27 7.01 -9.66
C ARG A 186 1.03 7.69 -9.05
N THR A 187 -0.15 7.42 -9.62
CA THR A 187 -1.42 8.00 -9.17
C THR A 187 -2.40 6.94 -8.71
N ALA A 188 -3.33 7.35 -7.86
CA ALA A 188 -4.45 6.52 -7.40
C ALA A 188 -5.70 7.40 -7.28
N ILE A 189 -6.86 6.85 -7.67
CA ILE A 189 -8.12 7.60 -7.78
C ILE A 189 -9.25 6.79 -7.17
N TYR A 190 -9.96 7.37 -6.20
CA TYR A 190 -11.20 6.81 -5.70
C TYR A 190 -12.32 7.03 -6.73
N LEU A 191 -13.07 5.97 -7.04
CA LEU A 191 -14.06 5.94 -8.12
C LEU A 191 -15.52 5.93 -7.64
N GLY A 192 -15.75 5.77 -6.33
CA GLY A 192 -17.06 5.41 -5.77
C GLY A 192 -17.08 3.99 -5.27
#